data_AF-E6SMZ8-F1
#
_entry.id   AF-E6SMZ8-F1
#
_cell.length_a   1.000
_cell.length_b   1.000
_cell.length_c   1.000
_cell.angle_alpha   90.00
_cell.angle_beta   90.00
_cell.angle_gamma   90.00
#
_symmetry.space_group_name_H-M   'P 1'
#
loop_
_entity.id
_entity.type
_entity.pdbx_description
1 polymer ?
#
loop_
_entity_poly.entity_id
_entity_poly.type
_entity_poly.pdbx_seq_one_letter_code
_entity_poly.pdbx_strand_id
1 'polypeptide(L)'
;MNKYWFLGILFILNSSACSSSEMNENIPDIMIVVTPSELTLGCGKETVEIEVDASAEFGVISDKEWCTCFPKGGLKGKNKLSITVARNSQETERSAELTLDAGTYKKTIIVKQEKMSGITIPDGYVLVWQDEFETSRDINGRAAMPNMDEWWYETAAPGWVNNELQRYVAGVLDNDTTAYISDGTLKIIAKKKGNEVISARLNTIKSWTYGYFEARLRLPKGKGTWPAYWMMPKNFKTWPDDGEIDIMEEVGYHPNYVSSSIHCKAYYHSIGTQKTKERYLEGAESDFHIYALEWTADFIKTYVDGELLFSFENDKTGNKSTWPFNTPFGLKLNLAWGGDWGGAQGVDVSALPATYEIDYVRVFQKK
;
A
#
# COMPACT_ATOMS: atom_id res chain seq x y z
N MET A 1 -11.69 -50.43 -86.59
CA MET A 1 -10.26 -50.06 -86.45
C MET A 1 -9.59 -51.06 -85.51
N ASN A 2 -8.25 -51.11 -85.47
CA ASN A 2 -7.48 -52.04 -84.62
C ASN A 2 -7.58 -51.64 -83.12
N LYS A 3 -7.48 -52.49 -82.08
CA LYS A 3 -6.73 -53.74 -81.70
C LYS A 3 -5.45 -53.46 -80.87
N TYR A 4 -5.16 -54.35 -79.91
CA TYR A 4 -3.98 -54.45 -78.99
C TYR A 4 -4.04 -53.50 -77.75
N TRP A 5 -4.08 -53.98 -76.48
CA TRP A 5 -3.07 -54.63 -75.58
C TRP A 5 -2.23 -53.59 -74.78
N PHE A 6 -1.65 -53.80 -73.57
CA PHE A 6 -1.38 -54.95 -72.64
C PHE A 6 -1.03 -54.35 -71.22
N LEU A 7 -0.75 -55.00 -70.06
CA LEU A 7 -0.71 -56.38 -69.55
C LEU A 7 -0.61 -56.38 -67.98
N GLY A 8 -1.26 -57.33 -67.27
CA GLY A 8 -0.86 -57.80 -65.91
C GLY A 8 -1.26 -56.94 -64.69
N ILE A 9 -1.14 -57.40 -63.42
CA ILE A 9 -0.80 -58.71 -62.83
C ILE A 9 -1.76 -59.00 -61.65
N LEU A 10 -2.14 -60.26 -61.44
CA LEU A 10 -2.87 -60.72 -60.25
C LEU A 10 -1.87 -61.26 -59.20
N PHE A 11 -1.98 -60.83 -57.94
CA PHE A 11 -1.35 -61.52 -56.81
C PHE A 11 -2.30 -61.58 -55.62
N ILE A 12 -2.45 -62.78 -55.06
CA ILE A 12 -3.24 -63.06 -53.85
C ILE A 12 -2.29 -62.91 -52.66
N LEU A 13 -2.72 -62.16 -51.63
CA LEU A 13 -2.05 -62.15 -50.32
C LEU A 13 -3.05 -62.58 -49.25
N ASN A 14 -2.69 -63.64 -48.53
CA ASN A 14 -3.51 -64.22 -47.47
C ASN A 14 -3.52 -63.33 -46.21
N SER A 15 -4.63 -63.40 -45.47
CA SER A 15 -4.74 -62.86 -44.12
C SER A 15 -3.82 -63.61 -43.14
N SER A 16 -2.96 -62.88 -42.45
CA SER A 16 -2.37 -63.28 -41.16
C SER A 16 -2.39 -62.07 -40.23
N ALA A 17 -2.94 -62.22 -39.03
CA ALA A 17 -3.09 -61.12 -38.09
C ALA A 17 -1.80 -60.82 -37.33
N CYS A 18 -1.49 -59.54 -37.14
CA CYS A 18 -0.56 -59.09 -36.11
C CYS A 18 -1.34 -58.50 -34.93
N SER A 19 -1.10 -59.09 -33.76
CA SER A 19 -1.51 -58.68 -32.42
C SER A 19 -1.78 -57.17 -32.25
N SER A 20 -2.97 -56.83 -31.74
CA SER A 20 -3.22 -55.54 -31.11
C SER A 20 -2.44 -55.46 -29.79
N SER A 21 -1.18 -55.01 -29.85
CA SER A 21 -0.50 -54.53 -28.65
C SER A 21 -1.11 -53.19 -28.25
N GLU A 22 -2.04 -53.19 -27.31
CA GLU A 22 -2.41 -51.99 -26.58
C GLU A 22 -1.14 -51.50 -25.86
N MET A 23 -0.48 -50.50 -26.43
CA MET A 23 0.51 -49.72 -25.68
C MET A 23 -0.28 -48.88 -24.69
N ASN A 24 -0.47 -49.44 -23.51
CA ASN A 24 -0.81 -48.68 -22.32
C ASN A 24 0.39 -47.80 -21.97
N GLU A 25 0.56 -46.71 -22.72
CA GLU A 25 1.41 -45.61 -22.32
C GLU A 25 0.88 -45.13 -20.96
N ASN A 26 1.69 -45.31 -19.91
CA ASN A 26 1.48 -44.60 -18.66
C ASN A 26 1.73 -43.11 -18.93
N ILE A 27 0.73 -42.43 -19.50
CA ILE A 27 0.64 -40.98 -19.51
C ILE A 27 0.74 -40.58 -18.03
N PRO A 28 1.81 -39.88 -17.61
CA PRO A 28 1.99 -39.55 -16.21
C PRO A 28 0.86 -38.60 -15.80
N ASP A 29 0.16 -38.92 -14.71
CA ASP A 29 -0.98 -38.13 -14.24
C ASP A 29 -0.61 -36.64 -14.21
N ILE A 30 -1.38 -35.85 -14.96
CA ILE A 30 -1.17 -34.41 -15.02
C ILE A 30 -1.65 -33.86 -13.68
N MET A 31 -0.76 -33.19 -12.97
CA MET A 31 -0.99 -32.63 -11.64
C MET A 31 -0.55 -31.18 -11.61
N ILE A 32 -1.31 -30.37 -10.87
CA ILE A 32 -0.99 -28.98 -10.55
C ILE A 32 -1.21 -28.80 -9.05
N VAL A 33 -0.12 -28.55 -8.31
CA VAL A 33 -0.14 -28.20 -6.88
C VAL A 33 0.04 -26.69 -6.77
N VAL A 34 -0.78 -26.04 -5.94
CA VAL A 34 -0.75 -24.58 -5.74
C VAL A 34 -0.63 -24.27 -4.25
N THR A 35 0.27 -23.36 -3.90
CA THR A 35 0.50 -22.88 -2.54
C THR A 35 0.53 -21.34 -2.50
N PRO A 36 -0.32 -20.68 -1.70
CA PRO A 36 -1.50 -21.20 -1.01
C PRO A 36 -2.60 -21.67 -1.99
N SER A 37 -3.46 -22.59 -1.54
CA SER A 37 -4.53 -23.19 -2.36
C SER A 37 -5.85 -22.41 -2.37
N GLU A 38 -6.01 -21.46 -1.46
CA GLU A 38 -7.09 -20.47 -1.41
C GLU A 38 -6.47 -19.09 -1.14
N LEU A 39 -7.12 -18.03 -1.61
CA LEU A 39 -6.73 -16.65 -1.33
C LEU A 39 -7.94 -15.88 -0.79
N THR A 40 -7.71 -15.13 0.29
CA THR A 40 -8.64 -14.12 0.81
C THR A 40 -7.85 -12.82 0.91
N LEU A 41 -8.25 -11.82 0.12
CA LEU A 41 -7.51 -10.57 -0.07
C LEU A 41 -8.35 -9.36 0.40
N GLY A 42 -7.68 -8.28 0.75
CA GLY A 42 -8.34 -7.05 1.23
C GLY A 42 -9.19 -6.38 0.15
N CYS A 43 -10.07 -5.47 0.58
CA CYS A 43 -10.91 -4.71 -0.35
C CYS A 43 -10.13 -3.71 -1.22
N GLY A 44 -8.87 -3.42 -0.90
CA GLY A 44 -7.95 -2.60 -1.71
C GLY A 44 -7.58 -3.26 -3.05
N LYS A 45 -6.77 -2.59 -3.88
CA LYS A 45 -6.03 -3.31 -4.93
C LYS A 45 -4.88 -4.06 -4.27
N GLU A 46 -4.71 -5.33 -4.59
CA GLU A 46 -3.68 -6.18 -3.98
C GLU A 46 -3.00 -7.06 -5.02
N THR A 47 -1.71 -7.34 -4.82
CA THR A 47 -0.94 -8.31 -5.61
C THR A 47 -0.25 -9.29 -4.67
N VAL A 48 -0.50 -10.59 -4.87
CA VAL A 48 0.04 -11.69 -4.07
C VAL A 48 0.80 -12.67 -4.96
N GLU A 49 1.93 -13.20 -4.49
CA GLU A 49 2.62 -14.31 -5.15
C GLU A 49 2.04 -15.66 -4.71
N ILE A 50 1.89 -16.58 -5.66
CA ILE A 50 1.64 -18.00 -5.41
C ILE A 50 2.73 -18.86 -6.05
N GLU A 51 3.03 -20.01 -5.44
CA GLU A 51 3.87 -21.04 -6.04
C GLU A 51 3.00 -22.12 -6.69
N VAL A 52 3.39 -22.56 -7.89
CA VAL A 52 2.74 -23.63 -8.65
C VAL A 52 3.76 -24.67 -9.05
N ASP A 53 3.57 -25.93 -8.65
CA ASP A 53 4.36 -27.08 -9.10
C ASP A 53 3.50 -27.96 -10.02
N ALA A 54 3.88 -28.09 -11.28
CA ALA A 54 3.08 -28.72 -12.33
C ALA A 54 3.84 -29.83 -13.07
N SER A 55 3.21 -30.98 -13.34
CA SER A 55 3.86 -32.09 -14.07
C SER A 55 3.92 -31.89 -15.60
N ALA A 56 3.27 -30.84 -16.11
CA ALA A 56 3.21 -30.42 -17.52
C ALA A 56 3.22 -28.87 -17.64
N GLU A 57 3.23 -28.34 -18.86
CA GLU A 57 2.93 -26.93 -19.15
C GLU A 57 1.44 -26.63 -18.91
N PHE A 58 1.13 -25.42 -18.45
CA PHE A 58 -0.23 -25.00 -18.13
C PHE A 58 -0.49 -23.52 -18.48
N GLY A 59 -1.74 -23.19 -18.84
CA GLY A 59 -2.24 -21.82 -18.94
C GLY A 59 -2.99 -21.37 -17.68
N VAL A 60 -3.23 -20.07 -17.53
CA VAL A 60 -4.08 -19.50 -16.45
C VAL A 60 -5.14 -18.58 -17.02
N ILE A 61 -6.39 -18.83 -16.66
CA ILE A 61 -7.58 -18.07 -17.08
C ILE A 61 -8.33 -17.58 -15.83
N SER A 62 -8.80 -16.33 -15.85
CA SER A 62 -9.75 -15.81 -14.85
C SER A 62 -11.14 -15.66 -15.46
N ASP A 63 -12.18 -15.90 -14.65
CA ASP A 63 -13.58 -15.62 -14.98
C ASP A 63 -14.03 -14.18 -14.67
N LYS A 64 -13.17 -13.35 -14.06
CA LYS A 64 -13.45 -11.95 -13.70
C LYS A 64 -12.33 -11.03 -14.15
N GLU A 65 -12.64 -9.97 -14.90
CA GLU A 65 -11.65 -8.96 -15.34
C GLU A 65 -10.94 -8.25 -14.17
N TRP A 66 -11.58 -8.16 -13.00
CA TRP A 66 -10.97 -7.57 -11.80
C TRP A 66 -9.94 -8.46 -11.12
N CYS A 67 -9.82 -9.75 -11.48
CA CYS A 67 -8.81 -10.67 -10.96
C CYS A 67 -7.90 -11.13 -12.12
N THR A 68 -6.60 -10.90 -11.99
CA THR A 68 -5.64 -11.13 -13.08
C THR A 68 -4.43 -11.92 -12.60
N CYS A 69 -3.75 -12.62 -13.51
CA CYS A 69 -2.57 -13.42 -13.22
C CYS A 69 -1.45 -13.09 -14.21
N PHE A 70 -0.22 -12.95 -13.71
CA PHE A 70 1.00 -12.85 -14.53
C PHE A 70 2.14 -13.70 -13.94
N PRO A 71 2.84 -14.53 -14.73
CA PRO A 71 2.53 -14.90 -16.11
C PRO A 71 1.16 -15.58 -16.27
N LYS A 72 0.65 -15.68 -17.51
CA LYS A 72 -0.64 -16.35 -17.82
C LYS A 72 -0.52 -17.87 -18.00
N GLY A 73 0.44 -18.49 -17.31
CA GLY A 73 0.82 -19.88 -17.49
C GLY A 73 2.19 -20.17 -16.91
N GLY A 74 2.64 -21.42 -17.01
CA GLY A 74 3.94 -21.87 -16.54
C GLY A 74 4.37 -23.17 -17.21
N LEU A 75 5.66 -23.47 -17.11
CA LEU A 75 6.25 -24.70 -17.66
C LEU A 75 6.22 -25.82 -16.60
N LYS A 76 6.57 -27.03 -17.00
CA LYS A 76 6.74 -28.16 -16.08
C LYS A 76 7.74 -27.84 -14.95
N GLY A 77 7.35 -28.16 -13.71
CA GLY A 77 8.09 -27.90 -12.48
C GLY A 77 7.53 -26.71 -11.70
N LYS A 78 8.41 -26.07 -10.90
CA LYS A 78 8.04 -24.94 -10.04
C LYS A 78 8.04 -23.61 -10.78
N ASN A 79 6.93 -22.88 -10.63
CA ASN A 79 6.68 -21.56 -11.18
C ASN A 79 6.22 -20.63 -10.05
N LYS A 80 6.47 -19.33 -10.20
CA LYS A 80 5.83 -18.28 -9.42
C LYS A 80 4.86 -17.50 -10.30
N LEU A 81 3.68 -17.21 -9.78
CA LEU A 81 2.66 -16.38 -10.43
C LEU A 81 2.25 -15.24 -9.49
N SER A 82 2.14 -14.03 -10.01
CA SER A 82 1.55 -12.89 -9.32
C SER A 82 0.07 -12.77 -9.67
N ILE A 83 -0.80 -12.94 -8.68
CA ILE A 83 -2.24 -12.68 -8.80
C ILE A 83 -2.49 -11.25 -8.36
N THR A 84 -3.18 -10.47 -9.19
CA THR A 84 -3.53 -9.06 -8.91
C THR A 84 -5.02 -8.85 -9.00
N VAL A 85 -5.62 -8.37 -7.90
CA VAL A 85 -7.04 -7.99 -7.81
C VAL A 85 -7.20 -6.47 -7.82
N ALA A 86 -8.17 -5.95 -8.58
CA ALA A 86 -8.60 -4.55 -8.50
C ALA A 86 -9.30 -4.26 -7.17
N ARG A 87 -9.48 -2.98 -6.79
CA ARG A 87 -10.25 -2.61 -5.59
C ARG A 87 -11.68 -3.16 -5.64
N ASN A 88 -12.18 -3.64 -4.49
CA ASN A 88 -13.59 -3.97 -4.31
C ASN A 88 -14.35 -2.84 -3.63
N SER A 89 -14.65 -1.79 -4.40
CA SER A 89 -15.41 -0.62 -3.94
C SER A 89 -16.92 -0.90 -3.80
N GLN A 90 -17.30 -2.06 -3.27
CA GLN A 90 -18.68 -2.53 -3.05
C GLN A 90 -18.84 -3.01 -1.61
N GLU A 91 -20.01 -2.80 -1.01
CA GLU A 91 -20.36 -3.26 0.35
C GLU A 91 -20.57 -4.78 0.45
N THR A 92 -20.36 -5.53 -0.64
CA THR A 92 -20.45 -7.00 -0.71
C THR A 92 -19.10 -7.63 -1.04
N GLU A 93 -18.77 -8.71 -0.33
CA GLU A 93 -17.64 -9.58 -0.69
C GLU A 93 -17.82 -10.12 -2.12
N ARG A 94 -16.71 -10.42 -2.80
CA ARG A 94 -16.74 -10.98 -4.16
C ARG A 94 -15.68 -12.07 -4.35
N SER A 95 -15.90 -12.93 -5.33
CA SER A 95 -14.96 -14.00 -5.68
C SER A 95 -14.72 -14.10 -7.19
N ALA A 96 -13.50 -14.54 -7.51
CA ALA A 96 -13.08 -14.93 -8.85
C ALA A 96 -12.50 -16.35 -8.82
N GLU A 97 -12.63 -17.06 -9.93
CA GLU A 97 -12.03 -18.36 -10.17
C GLU A 97 -10.85 -18.20 -11.13
N LEU A 98 -9.65 -18.58 -10.66
CA LEU A 98 -8.47 -18.74 -11.50
C LEU A 98 -8.33 -20.21 -11.86
N THR A 99 -8.61 -20.56 -13.11
CA THR A 99 -8.42 -21.91 -13.64
C THR A 99 -7.02 -22.04 -14.21
N LEU A 100 -6.22 -22.93 -13.61
CA LEU A 100 -4.97 -23.41 -14.17
C LEU A 100 -5.29 -24.63 -15.04
N ASP A 101 -4.90 -24.59 -16.31
CA ASP A 101 -5.33 -25.53 -17.35
C ASP A 101 -4.12 -26.22 -17.99
N ALA A 102 -3.97 -27.51 -17.72
CA ALA A 102 -2.95 -28.38 -18.33
C ALA A 102 -3.60 -29.43 -19.25
N GLY A 103 -4.69 -29.07 -19.93
CA GLY A 103 -5.38 -29.93 -20.89
C GLY A 103 -6.39 -30.87 -20.23
N THR A 104 -5.98 -32.11 -19.94
CA THR A 104 -6.85 -33.13 -19.32
C THR A 104 -7.04 -32.92 -17.82
N TYR A 105 -6.12 -32.23 -17.16
CA TYR A 105 -6.22 -31.83 -15.76
C TYR A 105 -6.33 -30.31 -15.63
N LYS A 106 -7.21 -29.85 -14.73
CA LYS A 106 -7.39 -28.44 -14.40
C LYS A 106 -7.50 -28.26 -12.90
N LYS A 107 -6.98 -27.13 -12.40
CA LYS A 107 -7.01 -26.77 -10.98
C LYS A 107 -7.54 -25.34 -10.84
N THR A 108 -8.68 -25.19 -10.18
CA THR A 108 -9.22 -23.87 -9.82
C THR A 108 -8.67 -23.41 -8.47
N ILE A 109 -8.33 -22.13 -8.39
CA ILE A 109 -8.11 -21.37 -7.15
C ILE A 109 -9.31 -20.41 -7.00
N ILE A 110 -9.92 -20.36 -5.82
CA ILE A 110 -10.89 -19.31 -5.49
C ILE A 110 -10.12 -18.14 -4.87
N VAL A 111 -10.23 -16.97 -5.48
CA VAL A 111 -9.74 -15.69 -4.94
C VAL A 111 -10.94 -14.95 -4.38
N LYS A 112 -11.08 -14.96 -3.05
CA LYS A 112 -12.05 -14.16 -2.30
C LYS A 112 -11.46 -12.78 -2.09
N GLN A 113 -12.30 -11.75 -2.20
CA GLN A 113 -11.93 -10.38 -1.89
C GLN A 113 -12.98 -9.76 -0.98
N GLU A 114 -12.51 -9.21 0.13
CA GLU A 114 -13.36 -8.55 1.12
C GLU A 114 -14.16 -7.40 0.52
N LYS A 115 -15.33 -7.13 1.12
CA LYS A 115 -16.09 -5.90 0.84
C LYS A 115 -15.30 -4.68 1.24
N MET A 116 -15.52 -3.57 0.53
CA MET A 116 -15.29 -2.25 1.14
C MET A 116 -16.18 -2.19 2.38
N SER A 117 -15.58 -2.12 3.56
CA SER A 117 -16.32 -1.74 4.75
C SER A 117 -16.86 -0.33 4.52
N GLY A 118 -18.17 -0.14 4.74
CA GLY A 118 -18.74 1.19 4.86
C GLY A 118 -17.96 1.98 5.92
N ILE A 119 -17.78 3.28 5.71
CA ILE A 119 -16.91 4.12 6.54
C ILE A 119 -17.33 3.98 8.02
N THR A 120 -16.44 3.45 8.85
CA THR A 120 -16.65 3.28 10.29
C THR A 120 -16.66 4.66 10.96
N ILE A 121 -17.84 5.27 11.09
CA ILE A 121 -18.01 6.54 11.81
C ILE A 121 -17.90 6.27 13.32
N PRO A 122 -16.98 6.92 14.07
CA PRO A 122 -16.89 6.77 15.52
C PRO A 122 -18.18 7.22 16.23
N ASP A 123 -18.49 6.62 17.38
CA ASP A 123 -19.72 6.89 18.12
C ASP A 123 -19.85 8.38 18.51
N GLY A 124 -20.97 8.99 18.13
CA GLY A 124 -21.23 10.42 18.34
C GLY A 124 -20.61 11.37 17.30
N TYR A 125 -19.85 10.86 16.33
CA TYR A 125 -19.25 11.65 15.26
C TYR A 125 -20.05 11.61 13.95
N VAL A 126 -19.70 12.50 13.01
CA VAL A 126 -20.06 12.49 11.58
C VAL A 126 -18.81 12.74 10.74
N LEU A 127 -18.76 12.12 9.56
CA LEU A 127 -17.76 12.40 8.54
C LEU A 127 -17.89 13.85 8.05
N VAL A 128 -16.78 14.60 8.02
CA VAL A 128 -16.74 15.98 7.50
C VAL A 128 -15.79 16.16 6.32
N TRP A 129 -14.84 15.25 6.12
CA TRP A 129 -13.90 15.26 5.00
C TRP A 129 -13.23 13.89 4.79
N GLN A 130 -12.85 13.59 3.56
CA GLN A 130 -12.00 12.44 3.22
C GLN A 130 -11.21 12.69 1.92
N ASP A 131 -10.13 11.95 1.76
CA ASP A 131 -9.56 11.57 0.47
C ASP A 131 -9.30 10.06 0.48
N GLU A 132 -9.88 9.34 -0.50
CA GLU A 132 -9.77 7.87 -0.65
C GLU A 132 -8.82 7.48 -1.80
N PHE A 133 -8.18 8.47 -2.44
CA PHE A 133 -7.18 8.27 -3.51
C PHE A 133 -7.63 7.34 -4.66
N GLU A 134 -8.93 7.35 -4.99
CA GLU A 134 -9.52 6.59 -6.09
C GLU A 134 -9.32 7.24 -7.48
N THR A 135 -8.59 8.36 -7.57
CA THR A 135 -8.41 9.09 -8.84
C THR A 135 -7.68 8.24 -9.88
N SER A 136 -8.38 7.91 -10.96
CA SER A 136 -7.87 7.07 -12.04
C SER A 136 -6.74 7.73 -12.84
N ARG A 137 -5.93 6.89 -13.50
CA ARG A 137 -4.85 7.31 -14.41
C ARG A 137 -5.39 8.19 -15.55
N ASP A 138 -4.54 9.09 -16.07
CA ASP A 138 -4.90 9.91 -17.23
C ASP A 138 -5.02 9.08 -18.51
N ILE A 139 -5.54 9.69 -19.58
CA ILE A 139 -5.74 9.05 -20.90
C ILE A 139 -4.44 8.51 -21.55
N ASN A 140 -3.27 8.90 -21.03
CA ASN A 140 -1.96 8.44 -21.46
C ASN A 140 -1.37 7.38 -20.50
N GLY A 141 -2.15 6.89 -19.53
CA GLY A 141 -1.75 5.91 -18.53
C GLY A 141 -0.91 6.48 -17.37
N ARG A 142 -0.70 7.80 -17.31
CA ARG A 142 0.09 8.44 -16.23
C ARG A 142 -0.70 8.38 -14.93
N ALA A 143 0.01 8.20 -13.82
CA ALA A 143 -0.59 8.25 -12.49
C ALA A 143 -1.19 9.64 -12.23
N ALA A 144 -2.29 9.69 -11.48
CA ALA A 144 -2.88 10.97 -11.07
C ALA A 144 -2.02 11.60 -9.97
N MET A 145 -2.15 12.92 -9.80
CA MET A 145 -1.58 13.62 -8.65
C MET A 145 -2.67 13.82 -7.60
N PRO A 146 -2.33 13.89 -6.29
CA PRO A 146 -3.20 14.41 -5.24
C PRO A 146 -3.95 15.69 -5.65
N ASN A 147 -5.22 15.79 -5.26
CA ASN A 147 -6.07 16.91 -5.65
C ASN A 147 -5.59 18.23 -5.02
N MET A 148 -5.20 19.20 -5.85
CA MET A 148 -4.66 20.48 -5.40
C MET A 148 -5.70 21.43 -4.78
N ASP A 149 -7.00 21.14 -4.91
CA ASP A 149 -8.05 21.85 -4.16
C ASP A 149 -8.17 21.36 -2.69
N GLU A 150 -7.61 20.18 -2.39
CA GLU A 150 -7.63 19.55 -1.06
C GLU A 150 -6.24 19.49 -0.40
N TRP A 151 -5.17 19.42 -1.20
CA TRP A 151 -3.77 19.29 -0.78
C TRP A 151 -2.85 20.35 -1.39
N TRP A 152 -1.72 20.63 -0.73
CA TRP A 152 -0.60 21.38 -1.29
C TRP A 152 0.76 20.82 -0.83
N TYR A 153 1.82 21.14 -1.58
CA TYR A 153 3.17 20.64 -1.33
C TYR A 153 4.07 21.67 -0.66
N GLU A 154 4.79 21.25 0.39
CA GLU A 154 5.98 21.98 0.85
C GLU A 154 7.17 21.61 -0.04
N THR A 155 7.92 22.62 -0.51
CA THR A 155 9.13 22.43 -1.34
C THR A 155 10.35 23.03 -0.65
N ALA A 156 11.41 22.25 -0.47
CA ALA A 156 12.58 22.66 0.28
C ALA A 156 13.87 21.98 -0.23
N ALA A 157 15.01 22.64 0.00
CA ALA A 157 16.32 22.02 -0.16
C ALA A 157 16.64 21.08 1.02
N PRO A 158 17.61 20.15 0.87
CA PRO A 158 18.12 19.38 1.99
C PRO A 158 18.60 20.27 3.16
N GLY A 159 18.47 19.76 4.38
CA GLY A 159 18.86 20.44 5.62
C GLY A 159 17.81 21.40 6.21
N TRP A 160 16.57 21.41 5.71
CA TRP A 160 15.63 22.50 6.00
C TRP A 160 15.12 22.60 7.46
N VAL A 161 14.66 21.49 8.04
CA VAL A 161 14.06 21.49 9.40
C VAL A 161 14.91 20.66 10.36
N ASN A 162 15.01 19.34 10.14
CA ASN A 162 15.68 18.41 11.05
C ASN A 162 16.96 17.81 10.43
N ASN A 163 17.78 18.65 9.78
CA ASN A 163 18.94 18.25 8.96
C ASN A 163 18.66 17.17 7.88
N GLU A 164 17.39 17.02 7.49
CA GLU A 164 16.87 16.01 6.55
C GLU A 164 17.58 16.04 5.18
N LEU A 165 17.93 14.87 4.64
CA LEU A 165 18.85 14.77 3.48
C LEU A 165 18.15 14.85 2.11
N GLN A 166 16.81 14.79 2.07
CA GLN A 166 16.05 14.92 0.84
C GLN A 166 15.71 16.38 0.49
N ARG A 167 15.62 16.65 -0.82
CA ARG A 167 14.90 17.80 -1.36
C ARG A 167 13.41 17.47 -1.42
N TYR A 168 12.56 18.23 -0.74
CA TYR A 168 11.11 18.14 -0.95
C TYR A 168 10.71 18.86 -2.24
N VAL A 169 9.91 18.21 -3.08
CA VAL A 169 9.46 18.72 -4.38
C VAL A 169 7.93 18.65 -4.53
N ALA A 170 7.37 19.41 -5.47
CA ALA A 170 5.93 19.51 -5.71
C ALA A 170 5.36 18.28 -6.45
N GLY A 171 5.56 17.08 -5.89
CA GLY A 171 5.13 15.80 -6.44
C GLY A 171 5.91 15.31 -7.67
N VAL A 172 6.53 16.20 -8.46
CA VAL A 172 7.40 15.87 -9.61
C VAL A 172 8.60 16.81 -9.65
N LEU A 173 9.78 16.30 -10.03
CA LEU A 173 10.94 17.09 -10.46
C LEU A 173 11.51 16.53 -11.77
N ASP A 174 11.44 17.33 -12.84
CA ASP A 174 11.65 16.92 -14.23
C ASP A 174 10.75 15.74 -14.63
N ASN A 175 11.30 14.53 -14.76
CA ASN A 175 10.60 13.29 -15.06
C ASN A 175 10.45 12.38 -13.81
N ASP A 176 10.90 12.83 -12.63
CA ASP A 176 10.90 12.03 -11.41
C ASP A 176 9.73 12.40 -10.49
N THR A 177 8.72 11.54 -10.46
CA THR A 177 7.59 11.63 -9.52
C THR A 177 7.99 11.17 -8.11
N THR A 178 7.49 11.88 -7.09
CA THR A 178 7.65 11.64 -5.64
C THR A 178 6.33 11.59 -4.87
N ALA A 179 5.21 12.00 -5.47
CA ALA A 179 3.88 11.75 -4.95
C ALA A 179 2.92 11.45 -6.11
N TYR A 180 2.17 10.36 -6.04
CA TYR A 180 1.14 10.06 -7.03
C TYR A 180 0.06 9.13 -6.48
N ILE A 181 -1.12 9.26 -7.06
CA ILE A 181 -2.23 8.33 -6.87
C ILE A 181 -2.12 7.24 -7.94
N SER A 182 -2.15 5.99 -7.49
CA SER A 182 -2.44 4.85 -8.36
C SER A 182 -2.93 3.69 -7.52
N ASP A 183 -3.82 2.88 -8.08
CA ASP A 183 -4.26 1.61 -7.50
C ASP A 183 -5.10 1.75 -6.22
N GLY A 184 -5.81 2.88 -6.07
CA GLY A 184 -6.66 3.19 -4.92
C GLY A 184 -5.87 3.69 -3.70
N THR A 185 -4.61 4.12 -3.88
CA THR A 185 -3.77 4.64 -2.81
C THR A 185 -2.89 5.80 -3.31
N LEU A 186 -2.57 6.72 -2.42
CA LEU A 186 -1.49 7.69 -2.57
C LEU A 186 -0.15 7.01 -2.20
N LYS A 187 0.85 7.15 -3.08
CA LYS A 187 2.23 6.72 -2.86
C LYS A 187 3.13 7.95 -2.76
N ILE A 188 3.77 8.14 -1.62
CA ILE A 188 4.83 9.12 -1.37
C ILE A 188 6.17 8.40 -1.44
N ILE A 189 7.07 8.83 -2.31
CA ILE A 189 8.33 8.13 -2.60
C ILE A 189 9.54 9.02 -2.31
N ALA A 190 10.42 8.53 -1.43
CA ALA A 190 11.80 8.98 -1.36
C ALA A 190 12.63 8.21 -2.38
N LYS A 191 13.33 8.91 -3.28
CA LYS A 191 14.15 8.28 -4.32
C LYS A 191 15.41 9.09 -4.64
N LYS A 192 16.46 8.39 -5.07
CA LYS A 192 17.70 9.00 -5.54
C LYS A 192 17.50 9.67 -6.91
N LYS A 193 17.98 10.91 -7.06
CA LYS A 193 18.05 11.66 -8.32
C LYS A 193 19.46 12.23 -8.47
N GLY A 194 20.29 11.60 -9.31
CA GLY A 194 21.71 11.93 -9.41
C GLY A 194 22.43 11.69 -8.07
N ASN A 195 22.93 12.76 -7.45
CA ASN A 195 23.59 12.72 -6.14
C ASN A 195 22.67 13.13 -4.97
N GLU A 196 21.45 13.61 -5.24
CA GLU A 196 20.47 13.97 -4.22
C GLU A 196 19.47 12.84 -3.97
N VAL A 197 18.74 12.94 -2.85
CA VAL A 197 17.46 12.25 -2.65
C VAL A 197 16.35 13.29 -2.82
N ILE A 198 15.25 12.92 -3.46
CA ILE A 198 14.03 13.72 -3.56
C ILE A 198 12.88 12.99 -2.87
N SER A 199 11.93 13.74 -2.32
CA SER A 199 10.68 13.21 -1.75
C SER A 199 9.56 14.26 -1.83
N ALA A 200 8.39 13.95 -1.31
CA ALA A 200 7.26 14.88 -1.20
C ALA A 200 6.77 15.02 0.26
N ARG A 201 6.19 16.18 0.54
CA ARG A 201 5.57 16.52 1.82
C ARG A 201 4.29 17.31 1.54
N LEU A 202 3.15 16.69 1.85
CA LEU A 202 1.82 17.18 1.54
C LEU A 202 1.13 17.71 2.80
N ASN A 203 0.27 18.69 2.59
CA ASN A 203 -0.46 19.44 3.61
C ASN A 203 -1.91 19.60 3.15
N THR A 204 -2.90 19.49 4.04
CA THR A 204 -4.28 19.81 3.66
C THR A 204 -4.50 21.32 3.48
N ILE A 205 -5.34 21.69 2.50
CA ILE A 205 -5.90 23.05 2.36
C ILE A 205 -6.90 23.34 3.49
N LYS A 206 -7.65 22.31 3.88
CA LYS A 206 -8.59 22.33 5.01
C LYS A 206 -7.86 22.13 6.34
N SER A 207 -8.54 22.51 7.42
CA SER A 207 -7.98 22.54 8.78
C SER A 207 -9.12 22.53 9.80
N TRP A 208 -8.95 21.81 10.90
CA TRP A 208 -10.01 21.53 11.87
C TRP A 208 -9.54 21.85 13.29
N THR A 209 -10.47 22.24 14.17
CA THR A 209 -10.23 22.25 15.62
C THR A 209 -11.07 21.12 16.22
N TYR A 210 -10.42 20.16 16.87
CA TYR A 210 -11.04 18.92 17.38
C TYR A 210 -11.62 18.02 16.27
N GLY A 211 -11.73 16.73 16.57
CA GLY A 211 -12.23 15.73 15.64
C GLY A 211 -11.79 14.32 16.02
N TYR A 212 -12.17 13.37 15.16
CA TYR A 212 -11.50 12.09 15.02
C TYR A 212 -10.87 12.07 13.64
N PHE A 213 -9.59 11.76 13.55
CA PHE A 213 -8.80 11.77 12.33
C PHE A 213 -8.23 10.37 12.17
N GLU A 214 -8.33 9.78 10.98
CA GLU A 214 -7.70 8.50 10.69
C GLU A 214 -7.05 8.49 9.31
N ALA A 215 -5.98 7.71 9.17
CA ALA A 215 -5.44 7.31 7.89
C ALA A 215 -5.08 5.83 7.93
N ARG A 216 -5.29 5.14 6.80
CA ARG A 216 -4.88 3.75 6.63
C ARG A 216 -3.57 3.70 5.85
N LEU A 217 -2.50 3.28 6.51
CA LEU A 217 -1.12 3.52 6.12
C LEU A 217 -0.30 2.22 6.10
N ARG A 218 0.59 2.10 5.11
CA ARG A 218 1.68 1.13 5.07
C ARG A 218 3.01 1.87 5.02
N LEU A 219 3.93 1.51 5.92
CA LEU A 219 5.16 2.26 6.14
C LEU A 219 6.32 1.76 5.24
N PRO A 220 7.26 2.63 4.84
CA PRO A 220 8.38 2.29 3.98
C PRO A 220 9.54 1.62 4.74
N LYS A 221 9.89 0.40 4.34
CA LYS A 221 11.11 -0.29 4.79
C LYS A 221 12.38 0.48 4.42
N GLY A 222 13.35 0.52 5.35
CA GLY A 222 14.75 0.76 5.03
C GLY A 222 15.44 1.80 5.91
N LYS A 223 16.66 1.50 6.35
CA LYS A 223 17.41 2.37 7.28
C LYS A 223 17.62 3.77 6.68
N GLY A 224 17.01 4.78 7.30
CA GLY A 224 17.02 6.16 6.81
C GLY A 224 15.64 6.69 6.42
N THR A 225 14.61 5.85 6.29
CA THR A 225 13.23 6.33 6.16
C THR A 225 12.76 7.00 7.44
N TRP A 226 11.87 7.98 7.29
CA TRP A 226 11.10 8.59 8.37
C TRP A 226 9.74 9.02 7.79
N PRO A 227 8.76 8.10 7.69
CA PRO A 227 7.37 8.43 7.37
C PRO A 227 6.71 9.22 8.52
N ALA A 228 5.76 10.09 8.18
CA ALA A 228 4.95 10.78 9.19
C ALA A 228 3.50 11.01 8.71
N TYR A 229 2.56 10.90 9.66
CA TYR A 229 1.17 11.34 9.59
C TYR A 229 0.88 12.17 10.86
N TRP A 230 0.68 13.47 10.67
CA TRP A 230 0.81 14.46 11.75
C TRP A 230 0.04 15.73 11.45
N MET A 231 0.04 16.70 12.37
CA MET A 231 -0.73 17.92 12.28
C MET A 231 0.03 19.15 12.76
N MET A 232 -0.17 20.28 12.07
CA MET A 232 0.38 21.59 12.43
C MET A 232 -0.69 22.69 12.40
N PRO A 233 -0.57 23.74 13.23
CA PRO A 233 -1.56 24.80 13.34
C PRO A 233 -1.64 25.63 12.05
N LYS A 234 -2.86 25.88 11.56
CA LYS A 234 -3.12 26.62 10.30
C LYS A 234 -2.50 28.01 10.31
N ASN A 235 -2.51 28.66 11.48
CA ASN A 235 -2.01 30.02 11.70
C ASN A 235 -0.65 30.01 12.43
N PHE A 236 0.22 29.06 12.08
CA PHE A 236 1.57 28.88 12.62
C PHE A 236 2.41 30.18 12.59
N LYS A 237 3.14 30.43 13.67
CA LYS A 237 4.08 31.56 13.82
C LYS A 237 5.42 31.11 14.39
N THR A 238 5.42 30.19 15.33
CA THR A 238 6.63 29.73 16.03
C THR A 238 6.44 28.32 16.59
N TRP A 239 7.36 27.43 16.23
CA TRP A 239 7.52 26.12 16.86
C TRP A 239 8.43 26.25 18.10
N PRO A 240 8.17 25.55 19.21
CA PRO A 240 7.03 24.66 19.48
C PRO A 240 5.82 25.43 20.08
N ASP A 241 5.89 26.75 20.19
CA ASP A 241 4.92 27.58 20.92
C ASP A 241 3.47 27.46 20.43
N ASP A 242 3.24 27.22 19.13
CA ASP A 242 1.90 27.05 18.55
C ASP A 242 1.37 25.60 18.53
N GLY A 243 2.20 24.62 18.92
CA GLY A 243 1.83 23.20 19.01
C GLY A 243 2.06 22.39 17.73
N GLU A 244 2.14 21.07 17.92
CA GLU A 244 2.36 20.03 16.90
C GLU A 244 1.80 18.70 17.45
N ILE A 245 1.14 17.89 16.62
CA ILE A 245 0.51 16.61 17.01
C ILE A 245 0.89 15.53 16.01
N ASP A 246 1.61 14.52 16.46
CA ASP A 246 2.20 13.49 15.61
C ASP A 246 1.43 12.19 15.85
N ILE A 247 0.60 11.82 14.87
CA ILE A 247 -0.36 10.71 15.01
C ILE A 247 0.34 9.38 14.79
N MET A 248 1.19 9.33 13.76
CA MET A 248 2.12 8.23 13.48
C MET A 248 3.44 8.80 12.98
N GLU A 249 4.53 8.40 13.63
CA GLU A 249 5.89 8.46 13.11
C GLU A 249 6.60 7.12 13.32
N GLU A 250 7.47 6.78 12.38
CA GLU A 250 8.38 5.62 12.42
C GLU A 250 9.74 6.05 11.85
N VAL A 251 10.79 5.31 12.15
CA VAL A 251 12.13 5.53 11.58
C VAL A 251 12.77 4.20 11.22
N GLY A 252 13.10 3.96 9.95
CA GLY A 252 13.48 2.65 9.42
C GLY A 252 14.81 2.05 9.94
N TYR A 253 15.45 2.66 10.93
CA TYR A 253 16.51 2.03 11.74
C TYR A 253 15.95 1.27 12.96
N HIS A 254 14.71 1.56 13.37
CA HIS A 254 13.94 0.92 14.44
C HIS A 254 12.63 0.34 13.84
N PRO A 255 12.74 -0.57 12.85
CA PRO A 255 11.63 -0.95 11.99
C PRO A 255 10.46 -1.53 12.79
N ASN A 256 9.24 -1.14 12.41
CA ASN A 256 7.97 -1.54 13.03
C ASN A 256 7.76 -1.03 14.48
N TYR A 257 8.59 -0.11 14.98
CA TYR A 257 8.25 0.69 16.17
C TYR A 257 7.58 1.98 15.75
N VAL A 258 6.25 1.98 15.83
CA VAL A 258 5.42 3.15 15.54
C VAL A 258 5.26 4.00 16.80
N SER A 259 5.18 5.31 16.62
CA SER A 259 5.12 6.27 17.71
C SER A 259 4.11 7.38 17.47
N SER A 260 3.61 7.96 18.56
CA SER A 260 2.85 9.20 18.54
C SER A 260 3.47 10.19 19.53
N SER A 261 3.45 11.48 19.17
CA SER A 261 4.01 12.57 19.97
C SER A 261 3.06 13.77 20.02
N ILE A 262 3.26 14.63 21.02
CA ILE A 262 2.85 16.04 20.95
C ILE A 262 4.02 16.93 21.35
N HIS A 263 4.15 18.04 20.65
CA HIS A 263 5.17 19.05 20.93
C HIS A 263 4.50 20.40 21.23
N CYS A 264 4.91 21.03 22.33
CA CYS A 264 4.50 22.37 22.73
C CYS A 264 5.59 23.04 23.59
N LYS A 265 5.44 24.32 23.93
CA LYS A 265 6.45 25.09 24.70
C LYS A 265 6.96 24.41 25.98
N ALA A 266 6.11 23.69 26.71
CA ALA A 266 6.49 22.95 27.91
C ALA A 266 7.05 21.54 27.62
N TYR A 267 6.70 20.96 26.48
CA TYR A 267 6.90 19.54 26.14
C TYR A 267 7.46 19.42 24.72
N TYR A 268 8.79 19.45 24.51
CA TYR A 268 9.37 19.29 23.17
C TYR A 268 10.79 18.70 23.18
N HIS A 269 11.21 18.13 22.03
CA HIS A 269 12.42 17.30 21.95
C HIS A 269 13.73 18.03 22.27
N SER A 270 13.87 19.31 21.91
CA SER A 270 15.13 20.06 22.10
C SER A 270 15.44 20.36 23.58
N ILE A 271 14.49 20.11 24.50
CA ILE A 271 14.69 20.15 25.95
C ILE A 271 14.39 18.79 26.63
N GLY A 272 14.11 17.74 25.86
CA GLY A 272 13.84 16.39 26.37
C GLY A 272 12.55 16.23 27.19
N THR A 273 11.54 17.09 26.97
CA THR A 273 10.29 17.08 27.75
C THR A 273 9.04 16.67 26.95
N GLN A 274 9.18 16.34 25.67
CA GLN A 274 8.11 15.91 24.77
C GLN A 274 7.29 14.76 25.37
N LYS A 275 6.02 14.66 24.98
CA LYS A 275 5.17 13.52 25.36
C LYS A 275 5.05 12.63 24.15
N THR A 276 5.85 11.57 24.14
CA THR A 276 5.93 10.56 23.08
C THR A 276 5.61 9.20 23.66
N LYS A 277 4.95 8.34 22.88
CA LYS A 277 4.81 6.91 23.20
C LYS A 277 4.98 6.07 21.94
N GLU A 278 5.90 5.11 22.02
CA GLU A 278 6.15 4.08 21.01
C GLU A 278 5.56 2.72 21.40
N ARG A 279 5.32 1.89 20.37
CA ARG A 279 4.84 0.51 20.43
C ARG A 279 5.37 -0.27 19.23
N TYR A 280 5.80 -1.51 19.45
CA TYR A 280 6.06 -2.45 18.36
C TYR A 280 4.73 -2.91 17.72
N LEU A 281 4.63 -2.78 16.40
CA LEU A 281 3.47 -3.16 15.59
C LEU A 281 3.93 -4.11 14.48
N GLU A 282 3.82 -5.42 14.70
CA GLU A 282 4.12 -6.41 13.67
C GLU A 282 3.27 -6.15 12.41
N GLY A 283 3.93 -6.02 11.26
CA GLY A 283 3.30 -5.71 9.97
C GLY A 283 3.38 -4.25 9.52
N ALA A 284 3.76 -3.29 10.37
CA ALA A 284 3.70 -1.85 10.07
C ALA A 284 4.34 -1.45 8.72
N GLU A 285 5.44 -2.10 8.34
CA GLU A 285 6.17 -1.85 7.10
C GLU A 285 5.79 -2.77 5.90
N SER A 286 4.92 -3.77 6.08
CA SER A 286 4.48 -4.71 5.02
C SER A 286 2.99 -4.62 4.70
N ASP A 287 2.20 -4.21 5.68
CA ASP A 287 0.75 -4.31 5.74
C ASP A 287 0.13 -2.94 6.02
N PHE A 288 -1.19 -2.83 5.88
CA PHE A 288 -1.91 -1.57 6.05
C PHE A 288 -2.66 -1.52 7.39
N HIS A 289 -2.18 -0.66 8.28
CA HIS A 289 -2.75 -0.42 9.61
C HIS A 289 -3.51 0.92 9.67
N ILE A 290 -4.48 1.03 10.57
CA ILE A 290 -5.26 2.26 10.78
C ILE A 290 -4.63 3.05 11.93
N TYR A 291 -4.13 4.25 11.62
CA TYR A 291 -3.56 5.17 12.61
C TYR A 291 -4.53 6.33 12.80
N ALA A 292 -4.94 6.57 14.04
CA ALA A 292 -6.00 7.52 14.34
C ALA A 292 -5.72 8.41 15.55
N LEU A 293 -6.45 9.53 15.62
CA LEU A 293 -6.39 10.56 16.65
C LEU A 293 -7.81 10.95 17.06
N GLU A 294 -8.19 10.75 18.33
CA GLU A 294 -9.30 11.49 18.94
C GLU A 294 -8.73 12.75 19.63
N TRP A 295 -9.06 13.92 19.09
CA TRP A 295 -8.69 15.22 19.64
C TRP A 295 -9.92 15.99 20.07
N THR A 296 -9.96 16.38 21.35
CA THR A 296 -11.05 17.10 21.98
C THR A 296 -10.52 18.32 22.75
N ALA A 297 -11.42 19.11 23.34
CA ALA A 297 -11.01 20.16 24.29
C ALA A 297 -10.45 19.59 25.60
N ASP A 298 -10.60 18.28 25.84
CA ASP A 298 -10.26 17.59 27.08
C ASP A 298 -8.97 16.77 26.96
N PHE A 299 -8.71 16.17 25.79
CA PHE A 299 -7.54 15.30 25.57
C PHE A 299 -7.16 15.17 24.09
N ILE A 300 -5.96 14.65 23.88
CA ILE A 300 -5.43 14.10 22.63
C ILE A 300 -5.14 12.62 22.90
N LYS A 301 -5.72 11.71 22.11
CA LYS A 301 -5.50 10.26 22.19
C LYS A 301 -5.23 9.71 20.81
N THR A 302 -4.20 8.89 20.65
CA THR A 302 -3.93 8.20 19.39
C THR A 302 -4.15 6.71 19.51
N TYR A 303 -4.51 6.09 18.39
CA TYR A 303 -4.89 4.70 18.29
C TYR A 303 -4.21 4.04 17.08
N VAL A 304 -3.88 2.77 17.23
CA VAL A 304 -3.37 1.90 16.16
C VAL A 304 -4.30 0.70 16.10
N ASP A 305 -4.94 0.49 14.95
CA ASP A 305 -5.96 -0.55 14.71
C ASP A 305 -7.09 -0.55 15.76
N GLY A 306 -7.41 0.63 16.30
CA GLY A 306 -8.41 0.84 17.35
C GLY A 306 -7.88 0.70 18.79
N GLU A 307 -6.66 0.22 19.00
CA GLU A 307 -6.05 0.16 20.32
C GLU A 307 -5.33 1.47 20.69
N LEU A 308 -5.55 1.96 21.92
CA LEU A 308 -4.89 3.17 22.44
C LEU A 308 -3.36 3.01 22.45
N LEU A 309 -2.67 3.95 21.80
CA LEU A 309 -1.21 4.09 21.82
C LEU A 309 -0.77 5.17 22.79
N PHE A 310 -1.28 6.40 22.62
CA PHE A 310 -0.87 7.58 23.37
C PHE A 310 -2.07 8.33 23.96
N SER A 311 -1.87 9.03 25.07
CA SER A 311 -2.89 9.84 25.75
C SER A 311 -2.25 11.06 26.41
N PHE A 312 -2.78 12.24 26.11
CA PHE A 312 -2.36 13.52 26.68
C PHE A 312 -3.59 14.34 27.08
N GLU A 313 -3.76 14.54 28.39
CA GLU A 313 -4.92 15.22 28.97
C GLU A 313 -4.66 16.73 29.12
N ASN A 314 -5.69 17.55 28.89
CA ASN A 314 -5.63 19.00 29.07
C ASN A 314 -5.64 19.36 30.56
N ASP A 315 -4.61 20.09 31.03
CA ASP A 315 -4.47 20.51 32.43
C ASP A 315 -5.55 21.49 32.93
N LYS A 316 -6.39 22.01 32.01
CA LYS A 316 -7.48 22.97 32.25
C LYS A 316 -7.05 24.31 32.87
N THR A 317 -5.76 24.62 32.87
CA THR A 317 -5.22 25.92 33.33
C THR A 317 -5.44 27.05 32.32
N GLY A 318 -5.69 26.71 31.05
CA GLY A 318 -5.75 27.68 29.94
C GLY A 318 -4.37 28.16 29.48
N ASN A 319 -3.28 27.58 29.98
CA ASN A 319 -1.92 27.94 29.61
C ASN A 319 -1.54 27.40 28.21
N LYS A 320 -1.38 28.28 27.22
CA LYS A 320 -0.90 27.92 25.87
C LYS A 320 0.42 27.14 25.88
N SER A 321 1.25 27.31 26.91
CA SER A 321 2.54 26.62 27.01
C SER A 321 2.41 25.10 27.18
N THR A 322 1.34 24.65 27.84
CA THR A 322 1.02 23.24 28.08
C THR A 322 -0.13 22.74 27.19
N TRP A 323 -1.03 23.62 26.76
CA TRP A 323 -2.12 23.31 25.82
C TRP A 323 -2.32 24.40 24.75
N PRO A 324 -1.57 24.37 23.64
CA PRO A 324 -1.86 25.17 22.44
C PRO A 324 -2.94 24.53 21.53
N PHE A 325 -3.37 23.31 21.82
CA PHE A 325 -4.22 22.45 20.99
C PHE A 325 -5.72 22.83 21.06
N ASN A 326 -6.01 24.12 20.87
CA ASN A 326 -7.36 24.72 20.87
C ASN A 326 -7.58 25.68 19.69
N THR A 327 -6.75 25.59 18.65
CA THR A 327 -6.84 26.35 17.39
C THR A 327 -6.92 25.38 16.18
N PRO A 328 -7.24 25.83 14.96
CA PRO A 328 -7.35 24.92 13.82
C PRO A 328 -5.99 24.38 13.36
N PHE A 329 -5.87 23.06 13.20
CA PHE A 329 -4.69 22.37 12.66
C PHE A 329 -5.02 21.75 11.28
N GLY A 330 -4.03 21.73 10.37
CA GLY A 330 -4.08 20.98 9.11
C GLY A 330 -3.28 19.69 9.22
N LEU A 331 -3.64 18.68 8.42
CA LEU A 331 -2.94 17.39 8.36
C LEU A 331 -1.72 17.49 7.45
N LYS A 332 -0.66 16.74 7.77
CA LYS A 332 0.56 16.56 6.98
C LYS A 332 0.83 15.07 6.71
N LEU A 333 1.39 14.80 5.53
CA LEU A 333 1.93 13.49 5.12
C LEU A 333 3.29 13.68 4.46
N ASN A 334 4.33 12.99 4.91
CA ASN A 334 5.63 12.98 4.23
C ASN A 334 6.40 11.68 4.43
N LEU A 335 7.43 11.52 3.60
CA LEU A 335 8.52 10.59 3.82
C LEU A 335 9.84 11.37 3.82
N ALA A 336 10.40 11.61 5.00
CA ALA A 336 11.74 12.17 5.16
C ALA A 336 12.82 11.09 4.93
N TRP A 337 14.05 11.53 4.69
CA TRP A 337 15.21 10.67 4.48
C TRP A 337 16.41 11.18 5.28
N GLY A 338 16.91 10.36 6.20
CA GLY A 338 17.98 10.75 7.10
C GLY A 338 17.52 11.83 8.10
N GLY A 339 18.32 12.89 8.25
CA GLY A 339 18.10 13.91 9.28
C GLY A 339 18.50 13.45 10.68
N ASP A 340 18.27 14.32 11.67
CA ASP A 340 18.72 14.14 13.05
C ASP A 340 18.12 12.91 13.73
N TRP A 341 16.89 12.52 13.35
CA TRP A 341 16.23 11.32 13.85
C TRP A 341 16.29 10.15 12.86
N GLY A 342 15.63 10.23 11.70
CA GLY A 342 15.63 9.13 10.71
C GLY A 342 17.02 8.67 10.25
N GLY A 343 18.03 9.56 10.31
CA GLY A 343 19.43 9.29 10.00
C GLY A 343 20.33 8.99 11.21
N ALA A 344 19.79 8.88 12.43
CA ALA A 344 20.57 8.75 13.67
C ALA A 344 21.50 7.52 13.70
N GLN A 345 21.17 6.45 12.97
CA GLN A 345 22.04 5.28 12.78
C GLN A 345 22.67 5.19 11.37
N GLY A 346 22.78 6.34 10.71
CA GLY A 346 23.13 6.47 9.29
C GLY A 346 22.01 6.02 8.35
N VAL A 347 22.19 6.25 7.05
CA VAL A 347 21.22 5.86 6.01
C VAL A 347 21.77 4.73 5.13
N ASP A 348 20.88 3.91 4.57
CA ASP A 348 21.17 2.88 3.58
C ASP A 348 20.57 3.26 2.22
N VAL A 349 21.41 3.83 1.35
CA VAL A 349 21.00 4.29 0.01
C VAL A 349 20.54 3.12 -0.89
N SER A 350 20.81 1.85 -0.54
CA SER A 350 20.32 0.69 -1.29
C SER A 350 18.82 0.39 -1.05
N ALA A 351 18.22 0.95 0.01
CA ALA A 351 16.78 0.86 0.26
C ALA A 351 15.94 1.84 -0.59
N LEU A 352 16.57 2.71 -1.40
CA LEU A 352 15.86 3.64 -2.28
C LEU A 352 15.57 3.00 -3.66
N PRO A 353 14.37 3.15 -4.24
CA PRO A 353 13.27 4.01 -3.78
C PRO A 353 12.42 3.39 -2.67
N ALA A 354 12.19 4.17 -1.61
CA ALA A 354 11.33 3.80 -0.49
C ALA A 354 9.94 4.43 -0.67
N THR A 355 8.86 3.65 -0.46
CA THR A 355 7.47 4.08 -0.73
C THR A 355 6.61 4.01 0.52
N TYR A 356 6.14 5.16 0.97
CA TYR A 356 5.11 5.32 2.00
C TYR A 356 3.75 5.34 1.31
N GLU A 357 2.81 4.49 1.74
CA GLU A 357 1.57 4.26 1.01
C GLU A 357 0.33 4.50 1.90
N ILE A 358 -0.64 5.24 1.36
CA ILE A 358 -1.81 5.74 2.07
C ILE A 358 -3.06 5.34 1.28
N ASP A 359 -3.89 4.48 1.87
CA ASP A 359 -5.16 3.99 1.28
C ASP A 359 -6.25 5.05 1.37
N TYR A 360 -6.39 5.71 2.52
CA TYR A 360 -7.28 6.84 2.70
C TYR A 360 -6.79 7.77 3.83
N VAL A 361 -7.33 8.99 3.86
CA VAL A 361 -7.32 9.87 5.05
C VAL A 361 -8.74 10.39 5.26
N ARG A 362 -9.27 10.30 6.49
CA ARG A 362 -10.63 10.73 6.84
C ARG A 362 -10.62 11.62 8.08
N VAL A 363 -11.56 12.56 8.13
CA VAL A 363 -11.80 13.43 9.28
C VAL A 363 -13.28 13.46 9.62
N PHE A 364 -13.56 13.26 10.90
CA PHE A 364 -14.87 13.27 11.51
C PHE A 364 -14.92 14.33 12.62
N GLN A 365 -16.10 14.92 12.88
CA GLN A 365 -16.31 15.80 14.04
C GLN A 365 -17.58 15.40 14.80
N LYS A 366 -17.71 15.82 16.07
CA LYS A 366 -18.88 15.48 16.91
C LYS A 366 -20.16 16.11 16.34
N LYS A 367 -21.29 15.41 16.51
CA LYS A 367 -22.64 15.83 16.11
C LYS A 367 -23.14 17.06 16.86
#